data_AF-A0A8S3UGX8-F1
#
_entry.id   AF-A0A8S3UGX8-F1
#
_cell.length_a   1.000
_cell.length_b   1.000
_cell.length_c   1.000
_cell.angle_alpha   90.00
_cell.angle_beta   90.00
_cell.angle_gamma   90.00
#
_symmetry.space_group_name_H-M   'P 1'
#
loop_
_entity.id
_entity.type
_entity.pdbx_description
1 polymer ?
#
loop_
_entity_poly.entity_id
_entity_poly.type
_entity_poly.pdbx_seq_one_letter_code
_entity_poly.pdbx_strand_id
1 'polypeptide(L)'
;MTLIRYNGKYISTEFEHFYMNVSSDKLMDPLIHKHQYSTLLNTGKECKEQDKFLLVLVYSATYKFDGRQLIRNTFGSISHFDNRIIEYVFVLGQTNNDTLQGDIEKESVIYRDIIQGNFIDSYKNLTYKRVFSLFWVNKFCKDAIFVIKIDDDITINIPFLIHYLNNKIIKNKTNVLECFTVFGSRPYREPRSKWYTPLSDYRFPTFPPFLQDRPPLCQSVLSDECTKRHVLCLFLWLEDVYGSGFIPWILNIQIVQPNCYLKDVQRSFNENPCHLFYINNLKNASYSHIMWKTIETHNKFKLNHHCKCW
;
A
#
# COMPACT_ATOMS: atom_id res chain seq x y z
N MET A 1 20.35 -13.22 23.36
CA MET A 1 19.66 -12.40 22.34
C MET A 1 18.91 -11.29 23.07
N THR A 2 19.47 -10.08 23.09
CA THR A 2 18.93 -8.96 23.87
C THR A 2 17.90 -8.25 23.02
N LEU A 3 16.72 -7.91 23.56
CA LEU A 3 15.66 -7.22 22.84
C LEU A 3 15.61 -5.75 23.30
N ILE A 4 15.62 -4.79 22.38
CA ILE A 4 15.42 -3.36 22.67
C ILE A 4 13.93 -3.03 22.57
N ARG A 5 13.48 -2.11 23.43
CA ARG A 5 12.10 -1.67 23.56
C ARG A 5 11.88 -0.44 22.66
N TYR A 6 11.21 -0.62 21.53
CA TYR A 6 10.70 0.49 20.71
C TYR A 6 9.19 0.63 20.93
N ASN A 7 8.73 1.78 21.45
CA ASN A 7 7.33 2.01 21.83
C ASN A 7 6.69 0.89 22.68
N GLY A 8 7.46 0.30 23.60
CA GLY A 8 7.00 -0.77 24.48
C GLY A 8 7.04 -2.18 23.88
N LYS A 9 7.54 -2.38 22.66
CA LYS A 9 7.62 -3.69 21.97
C LYS A 9 9.05 -4.07 21.60
N TYR A 10 9.32 -5.38 21.54
CA TYR A 10 10.66 -5.96 21.51
C TYR A 10 11.21 -6.15 20.07
N ILE A 11 12.43 -5.70 19.82
CA ILE A 11 13.21 -5.92 18.57
C ILE A 11 14.60 -6.46 18.94
N SER A 12 15.22 -7.34 18.15
CA SER A 12 16.57 -7.83 18.47
C SER A 12 17.64 -6.73 18.39
N THR A 13 18.46 -6.58 19.44
CA THR A 13 19.65 -5.71 19.51
C THR A 13 20.57 -5.82 18.29
N GLU A 14 20.76 -7.04 17.77
CA GLU A 14 21.62 -7.30 16.60
C GLU A 14 21.08 -6.67 15.31
N PHE A 15 19.76 -6.57 15.18
CA PHE A 15 19.11 -5.93 14.04
C PHE A 15 19.37 -4.42 14.06
N GLU A 16 19.14 -3.78 15.21
CA GLU A 16 19.37 -2.35 15.41
C GLU A 16 20.84 -1.98 15.23
N HIS A 17 21.76 -2.75 15.84
CA HIS A 17 23.19 -2.52 15.71
C HIS A 17 23.72 -2.72 14.28
N PHE A 18 23.15 -3.62 13.49
CA PHE A 18 23.55 -3.79 12.10
C PHE A 18 23.10 -2.61 11.24
N TYR A 19 21.82 -2.25 11.28
CA TYR A 19 21.32 -1.18 10.41
C TYR A 19 21.86 0.21 10.79
N MET A 20 22.18 0.46 12.06
CA MET A 20 22.81 1.72 12.48
C MET A 20 24.29 1.85 12.09
N ASN A 21 24.97 0.73 11.80
CA ASN A 21 26.43 0.72 11.57
C ASN A 21 26.84 0.27 10.16
N VAL A 22 25.93 -0.22 9.33
CA VAL A 22 26.23 -0.55 7.94
C VAL A 22 26.07 0.71 7.09
N SER A 23 27.12 1.07 6.35
CA SER A 23 27.08 2.13 5.34
C SER A 23 25.94 1.85 4.34
N SER A 24 25.15 2.89 4.06
CA SER A 24 24.02 2.87 3.12
C SER A 24 24.35 2.13 1.82
N ASP A 25 25.54 2.37 1.29
CA ASP A 25 26.00 1.90 -0.02
C ASP A 25 26.18 0.37 -0.06
N LYS A 26 26.33 -0.27 1.10
CA LYS A 26 26.45 -1.74 1.24
C LYS A 26 25.11 -2.46 1.43
N LEU A 27 24.04 -1.73 1.72
CA LEU A 27 22.68 -2.29 1.86
C LEU A 27 21.88 -2.17 0.55
N MET A 28 22.38 -1.40 -0.42
CA MET A 28 21.62 -1.05 -1.60
C MET A 28 21.55 -2.19 -2.62
N ASP A 29 20.33 -2.50 -3.05
CA ASP A 29 20.15 -3.26 -4.28
C ASP A 29 20.57 -2.39 -5.49
N PRO A 30 21.43 -2.90 -6.39
CA PRO A 30 21.92 -2.13 -7.53
C PRO A 30 20.82 -1.62 -8.47
N LEU A 31 19.70 -2.34 -8.62
CA LEU A 31 18.57 -1.93 -9.45
C LEU A 31 17.79 -0.78 -8.79
N ILE A 32 17.69 -0.78 -7.45
CA ILE A 32 17.14 0.35 -6.69
C ILE A 32 18.04 1.58 -6.76
N HIS A 33 19.34 1.40 -6.54
CA HIS A 33 20.32 2.50 -6.49
C HIS A 33 20.50 3.20 -7.85
N LYS A 34 20.43 2.47 -8.96
CA LYS A 34 20.68 3.06 -10.28
C LYS A 34 19.54 3.95 -10.78
N HIS A 35 18.46 4.13 -9.99
CA HIS A 35 17.26 4.90 -10.36
C HIS A 35 16.71 4.52 -11.74
N GLN A 36 16.94 3.29 -12.19
CA GLN A 36 16.64 2.88 -13.56
C GLN A 36 15.17 2.54 -13.77
N TYR A 37 14.28 2.79 -12.79
CA TYR A 37 12.84 2.58 -12.95
C TYR A 37 12.22 3.64 -13.87
N SER A 38 12.51 3.54 -15.17
CA SER A 38 11.87 4.38 -16.17
C SER A 38 10.40 4.01 -16.25
N THR A 39 9.56 5.04 -16.29
CA THR A 39 8.13 4.90 -16.53
C THR A 39 7.91 4.52 -18.00
N LEU A 40 7.41 3.30 -18.25
CA LEU A 40 7.03 2.82 -19.58
C LEU A 40 5.68 3.41 -20.00
N LEU A 41 4.71 3.37 -19.09
CA LEU A 41 3.39 3.97 -19.26
C LEU A 41 3.12 4.92 -18.11
N ASN A 42 2.55 6.06 -18.42
CA ASN A 42 2.17 7.08 -17.45
C ASN A 42 0.71 7.50 -17.68
N THR A 43 0.06 8.02 -16.64
CA THR A 43 -1.35 8.43 -16.73
C THR A 43 -1.55 9.69 -17.58
N GLY A 44 -0.51 10.53 -17.70
CA GLY A 44 -0.63 11.88 -18.24
C GLY A 44 -1.53 12.81 -17.40
N LYS A 45 -1.94 12.37 -16.20
CA LYS A 45 -2.76 13.09 -15.22
C LYS A 45 -1.92 13.35 -13.97
N GLU A 46 -0.94 14.22 -14.12
CA GLU A 46 -0.05 14.62 -13.04
C GLU A 46 -0.84 15.44 -12.01
N CYS A 47 -0.54 15.29 -10.73
CA CYS A 47 -1.21 16.09 -9.71
C CYS A 47 -0.73 17.54 -9.83
N LYS A 48 -1.65 18.48 -10.04
CA LYS A 48 -1.40 19.91 -9.98
C LYS A 48 -1.87 20.44 -8.61
N GLU A 49 -1.13 21.39 -8.05
CA GLU A 49 -1.52 22.27 -6.93
C GLU A 49 -2.46 21.68 -5.83
N GLN A 50 -2.02 20.66 -5.09
CA GLN A 50 -2.81 20.05 -3.98
C GLN A 50 -4.24 19.58 -4.35
N ASP A 51 -4.53 19.42 -5.64
CA ASP A 51 -5.88 19.06 -6.11
C ASP A 51 -6.33 17.68 -5.65
N LYS A 52 -5.42 16.80 -5.20
CA LYS A 52 -5.73 15.42 -4.84
C LYS A 52 -5.71 15.22 -3.32
N PHE A 53 -6.89 15.03 -2.74
CA PHE A 53 -7.00 14.71 -1.32
C PHE A 53 -6.50 13.29 -1.02
N LEU A 54 -6.88 12.32 -1.85
CA LEU A 54 -6.50 10.93 -1.68
C LEU A 54 -6.03 10.34 -3.02
N LEU A 55 -4.79 9.84 -3.03
CA LEU A 55 -4.25 9.02 -4.12
C LEU A 55 -4.26 7.55 -3.70
N VAL A 56 -4.90 6.71 -4.52
CA VAL A 56 -5.01 5.27 -4.29
C VAL A 56 -4.16 4.53 -5.31
N LEU A 57 -3.04 3.98 -4.86
CA LEU A 57 -2.15 3.14 -5.66
C LEU A 57 -2.65 1.69 -5.60
N VAL A 58 -3.18 1.19 -6.71
CA VAL A 58 -3.74 -0.16 -6.81
C VAL A 58 -2.71 -1.08 -7.45
N TYR A 59 -2.14 -2.01 -6.69
CA TYR A 59 -1.18 -2.97 -7.23
C TYR A 59 -1.94 -4.07 -7.95
N SER A 60 -1.73 -4.15 -9.26
CA SER A 60 -2.37 -5.14 -10.11
C SER A 60 -1.34 -5.90 -10.92
N ALA A 61 -1.66 -7.15 -11.26
CA ALA A 61 -0.85 -7.95 -12.17
C ALA A 61 -1.22 -7.61 -13.63
N THR A 62 -0.24 -7.73 -14.52
CA THR A 62 -0.38 -7.46 -15.97
C THR A 62 -1.63 -8.11 -16.59
N TYR A 63 -1.91 -9.36 -16.25
CA TYR A 63 -3.04 -10.13 -16.79
C TYR A 63 -4.40 -9.90 -16.13
N LYS A 64 -4.50 -9.10 -15.05
CA LYS A 64 -5.75 -8.91 -14.27
C LYS A 64 -6.64 -7.75 -14.79
N PHE A 65 -6.95 -7.74 -16.09
CA PHE A 65 -7.83 -6.71 -16.69
C PHE A 65 -9.21 -6.65 -16.03
N ASP A 66 -9.86 -7.81 -15.82
CA ASP A 66 -11.18 -7.87 -15.19
C ASP A 66 -11.19 -7.34 -13.76
N GLY A 67 -10.10 -7.58 -13.01
CA GLY A 67 -9.93 -7.05 -11.65
C GLY A 67 -9.86 -5.52 -11.66
N ARG A 68 -9.08 -4.95 -12.57
CA ARG A 68 -9.01 -3.49 -12.75
C ARG A 68 -10.36 -2.91 -13.17
N GLN A 69 -11.05 -3.56 -14.11
CA GLN A 69 -12.37 -3.12 -14.55
C GLN A 69 -13.42 -3.19 -13.44
N LEU A 70 -13.39 -4.23 -12.61
CA LEU A 70 -14.28 -4.37 -11.47
C LEU A 70 -14.08 -3.23 -10.46
N ILE A 71 -12.82 -2.85 -10.18
CA ILE A 71 -12.52 -1.71 -9.31
C ILE A 71 -13.08 -0.42 -9.92
N ARG A 72 -12.83 -0.17 -11.21
CA ARG A 72 -13.40 1.00 -11.94
C ARG A 72 -14.93 1.05 -11.85
N ASN A 73 -15.60 -0.10 -11.92
CA ASN A 73 -17.05 -0.22 -11.89
C ASN A 73 -17.65 -0.21 -10.47
N THR A 74 -16.82 -0.18 -9.42
CA THR A 74 -17.26 -0.24 -8.02
C THR A 74 -16.77 0.98 -7.25
N PHE A 75 -15.99 0.80 -6.18
CA PHE A 75 -15.53 1.90 -5.34
C PHE A 75 -14.56 2.84 -6.07
N GLY A 76 -13.84 2.34 -7.09
CA GLY A 76 -12.96 3.13 -7.94
C GLY A 76 -13.69 4.13 -8.85
N SER A 77 -15.02 4.05 -8.96
CA SER A 77 -15.83 5.05 -9.67
C SER A 77 -16.00 6.37 -8.90
N ILE A 78 -15.73 6.37 -7.59
CA ILE A 78 -15.90 7.56 -6.73
C ILE A 78 -14.66 8.45 -6.86
N SER A 79 -14.71 9.39 -7.79
CA SER A 79 -13.65 10.40 -7.97
C SER A 79 -13.80 11.61 -7.03
N HIS A 80 -14.99 11.83 -6.46
CA HIS A 80 -15.29 12.96 -5.59
C HIS A 80 -16.23 12.55 -4.46
N PHE A 81 -15.91 12.95 -3.22
CA PHE A 81 -16.77 12.76 -2.05
C PHE A 81 -16.48 13.81 -0.99
N ASP A 82 -17.51 14.43 -0.39
CA ASP A 82 -17.34 15.43 0.69
C ASP A 82 -16.36 16.57 0.32
N ASN A 83 -16.49 17.11 -0.91
CA ASN A 83 -15.58 18.10 -1.51
C ASN A 83 -14.10 17.69 -1.56
N ARG A 84 -13.80 16.38 -1.49
CA ARG A 84 -12.47 15.81 -1.65
C ARG A 84 -12.36 15.08 -2.97
N ILE A 85 -11.23 15.26 -3.65
CA ILE A 85 -10.90 14.59 -4.91
C ILE A 85 -10.11 13.32 -4.59
N ILE A 86 -10.55 12.20 -5.16
CA ILE A 86 -9.90 10.89 -5.07
C ILE A 86 -9.39 10.49 -6.46
N GLU A 87 -8.13 10.06 -6.54
CA GLU A 87 -7.53 9.54 -7.77
C GLU A 87 -7.08 8.08 -7.55
N TYR A 88 -7.36 7.23 -8.54
CA TYR A 88 -6.94 5.83 -8.54
C TYR A 88 -5.90 5.61 -9.63
N VAL A 89 -4.79 4.96 -9.28
CA VAL A 89 -3.70 4.65 -10.22
C VAL A 89 -3.31 3.19 -10.07
N PHE A 90 -3.48 2.43 -11.14
CA PHE A 90 -3.02 1.04 -11.22
C PHE A 90 -1.52 0.98 -11.47
N VAL A 91 -0.80 0.24 -10.61
CA VAL A 91 0.66 0.11 -10.66
C VAL A 91 1.03 -1.28 -11.17
N LEU A 92 1.68 -1.31 -12.34
CA LEU A 92 2.09 -2.52 -13.03
C LEU A 92 3.62 -2.56 -13.21
N GLY A 93 4.16 -3.77 -13.33
CA GLY A 93 5.46 -3.99 -13.97
C GLY A 93 5.28 -4.33 -15.46
N GLN A 94 6.38 -4.62 -16.14
CA GLN A 94 6.37 -5.12 -17.52
C GLN A 94 6.16 -6.63 -17.58
N THR A 95 5.72 -7.11 -18.73
CA THR A 95 5.60 -8.52 -19.07
C THR A 95 6.52 -8.85 -20.26
N ASN A 96 6.98 -10.10 -20.36
CA ASN A 96 7.73 -10.57 -21.53
C ASN A 96 6.81 -11.10 -22.65
N ASN A 97 5.50 -10.95 -22.49
CA ASN A 97 4.52 -11.35 -23.49
C ASN A 97 4.05 -10.11 -24.26
N ASP A 98 4.48 -9.99 -25.51
CA ASP A 98 4.21 -8.82 -26.36
C ASP A 98 2.71 -8.61 -26.61
N THR A 99 1.93 -9.68 -26.76
CA THR A 99 0.46 -9.59 -26.89
C THR A 99 -0.15 -8.97 -25.65
N LEU A 100 0.25 -9.47 -24.47
CA LEU A 100 -0.24 -8.94 -23.20
C LEU A 100 0.20 -7.49 -22.97
N GLN A 101 1.42 -7.14 -23.37
CA GLN A 101 1.93 -5.77 -23.29
C GLN A 101 1.12 -4.82 -24.20
N GLY A 102 0.84 -5.23 -25.44
CA GLY A 102 0.01 -4.46 -26.37
C GLY A 102 -1.42 -4.25 -25.86
N ASP A 103 -1.99 -5.22 -25.14
CA ASP A 103 -3.32 -5.06 -24.52
C ASP A 103 -3.31 -4.11 -23.31
N ILE A 104 -2.24 -4.10 -22.52
CA ILE A 104 -2.03 -3.12 -21.44
C ILE A 104 -1.90 -1.71 -22.01
N GLU A 105 -1.18 -1.54 -23.12
CA GLU A 105 -1.04 -0.24 -23.79
C GLU A 105 -2.39 0.29 -24.28
N LYS A 106 -3.22 -0.57 -24.89
CA LYS A 106 -4.60 -0.19 -25.27
C LYS A 106 -5.43 0.20 -24.05
N GLU A 107 -5.37 -0.58 -22.97
CA GLU A 107 -6.07 -0.26 -21.73
C GLU A 107 -5.62 1.10 -21.16
N SER A 108 -4.31 1.36 -21.15
CA SER A 108 -3.72 2.61 -20.68
C SER A 108 -4.20 3.82 -21.49
N VAL A 109 -4.28 3.69 -22.81
CA VAL A 109 -4.80 4.75 -23.70
C VAL A 109 -6.27 5.06 -23.40
N ILE A 110 -7.08 4.03 -23.13
CA ILE A 110 -8.52 4.16 -22.88
C ILE A 110 -8.78 4.83 -21.53
N TYR A 111 -8.19 4.32 -20.44
CA TYR A 111 -8.56 4.73 -19.08
C TYR A 111 -7.65 5.79 -18.48
N ARG A 112 -6.40 5.88 -18.95
CA ARG A 112 -5.39 6.83 -18.45
C ARG A 112 -5.24 6.80 -16.94
N ASP A 113 -5.20 5.59 -16.38
CA ASP A 113 -5.10 5.32 -14.94
C ASP A 113 -4.04 4.25 -14.63
N ILE A 114 -3.16 3.93 -15.59
CA ILE A 114 -2.09 2.94 -15.44
C ILE A 114 -0.73 3.64 -15.42
N ILE A 115 0.09 3.27 -14.43
CA ILE A 115 1.54 3.48 -14.46
C ILE A 115 2.25 2.14 -14.58
N GLN A 116 3.25 2.08 -15.43
CA GLN A 116 4.02 0.86 -15.65
C GLN A 116 5.52 1.14 -15.50
N GLY A 117 6.18 0.40 -14.61
CA GLY A 117 7.63 0.46 -14.46
C GLY A 117 8.33 -0.61 -15.30
N ASN A 118 9.57 -0.33 -15.71
CA ASN A 118 10.43 -1.23 -16.50
C ASN A 118 11.08 -2.37 -15.66
N PHE A 119 10.31 -3.03 -14.81
CA PHE A 119 10.72 -4.22 -14.07
C PHE A 119 9.71 -5.34 -14.31
N ILE A 120 10.17 -6.59 -14.35
CA ILE A 120 9.28 -7.74 -14.58
C ILE A 120 8.24 -7.82 -13.47
N ASP A 121 6.96 -7.83 -13.84
CA ASP A 121 5.87 -7.98 -12.89
C ASP A 121 5.81 -9.41 -12.35
N SER A 122 6.18 -9.58 -11.09
CA SER A 122 6.11 -10.86 -10.40
C SER A 122 5.96 -10.65 -8.90
N TYR A 123 5.47 -11.68 -8.20
CA TYR A 123 5.31 -11.63 -6.74
C TYR A 123 6.64 -11.35 -6.02
N LYS A 124 7.77 -11.86 -6.55
CA LYS A 124 9.11 -11.61 -6.01
C LYS A 124 9.60 -10.16 -6.25
N ASN A 125 9.00 -9.47 -7.22
CA ASN A 125 9.37 -8.11 -7.61
C ASN A 125 8.41 -7.04 -7.07
N LEU A 126 7.52 -7.39 -6.13
CA LEU A 126 6.61 -6.42 -5.50
C LEU A 126 7.37 -5.27 -4.82
N THR A 127 8.56 -5.52 -4.28
CA THR A 127 9.41 -4.46 -3.72
C THR A 127 9.84 -3.44 -4.77
N TYR A 128 10.17 -3.88 -5.99
CA TYR A 128 10.44 -2.96 -7.10
C TYR A 128 9.21 -2.15 -7.48
N LYS A 129 8.04 -2.80 -7.54
CA LYS A 129 6.74 -2.12 -7.73
C LYS A 129 6.50 -1.05 -6.68
N ARG A 130 6.83 -1.34 -5.42
CA ARG A 130 6.75 -0.37 -4.32
C ARG A 130 7.66 0.81 -4.51
N VAL A 131 8.94 0.56 -4.68
CA VAL A 131 9.95 1.61 -4.87
C VAL A 131 9.58 2.49 -6.07
N PHE A 132 9.22 1.89 -7.21
CA PHE A 132 8.73 2.61 -8.39
C PHE A 132 7.53 3.50 -8.08
N SER A 133 6.51 2.97 -7.38
CA SER A 133 5.31 3.75 -7.06
C SER A 133 5.61 4.95 -6.17
N LEU A 134 6.54 4.81 -5.21
CA LEU A 134 6.97 5.92 -4.34
C LEU A 134 7.70 7.00 -5.14
N PHE A 135 8.62 6.61 -6.03
CA PHE A 135 9.28 7.55 -6.94
C PHE A 135 8.28 8.28 -7.84
N TRP A 136 7.30 7.56 -8.38
CA TRP A 136 6.27 8.15 -9.23
C TRP A 136 5.44 9.18 -8.45
N VAL A 137 5.02 8.85 -7.23
CA VAL A 137 4.31 9.79 -6.35
C VAL A 137 5.15 11.04 -6.08
N ASN A 138 6.40 10.89 -5.66
CA ASN A 138 7.27 12.03 -5.38
C ASN A 138 7.51 12.91 -6.64
N LYS A 139 7.58 12.30 -7.82
CA LYS A 139 7.82 13.02 -9.08
C LYS A 139 6.57 13.74 -9.60
N PHE A 140 5.41 13.09 -9.55
CA PHE A 140 4.20 13.55 -10.26
C PHE A 140 3.04 13.92 -9.34
N CYS A 141 3.08 13.52 -8.06
CA CYS A 141 1.99 13.65 -7.11
C CYS A 141 2.43 13.95 -5.66
N LYS A 142 3.55 14.66 -5.50
CA LYS A 142 4.10 15.03 -4.18
C LYS A 142 3.12 15.85 -3.32
N ASP A 143 2.23 16.60 -3.96
CA ASP A 143 1.30 17.52 -3.29
C ASP A 143 -0.04 16.85 -2.92
N ALA A 144 -0.22 15.55 -3.18
CA ALA A 144 -1.39 14.83 -2.67
C ALA A 144 -1.40 14.86 -1.13
N ILE A 145 -2.57 14.84 -0.47
CA ILE A 145 -2.66 14.92 1.01
C ILE A 145 -2.56 13.54 1.69
N PHE A 146 -3.12 12.50 1.06
CA PHE A 146 -3.04 11.13 1.51
C PHE A 146 -2.69 10.21 0.33
N VAL A 147 -1.88 9.18 0.60
CA VAL A 147 -1.51 8.17 -0.39
C VAL A 147 -1.69 6.80 0.25
N ILE A 148 -2.55 5.97 -0.32
CA ILE A 148 -2.75 4.60 0.16
C ILE A 148 -2.34 3.61 -0.92
N LYS A 149 -1.75 2.50 -0.49
CA LYS A 149 -1.53 1.33 -1.35
C LYS A 149 -2.59 0.30 -1.05
N ILE A 150 -3.19 -0.27 -2.09
CA ILE A 150 -4.06 -1.43 -1.98
C ILE A 150 -3.65 -2.49 -3.00
N ASP A 151 -4.02 -3.74 -2.75
CA ASP A 151 -3.97 -4.79 -3.76
C ASP A 151 -5.29 -4.82 -4.55
N ASP A 152 -5.27 -5.39 -5.75
CA ASP A 152 -6.40 -5.43 -6.66
C ASP A 152 -7.51 -6.45 -6.30
N ASP A 153 -7.39 -7.11 -5.15
CA ASP A 153 -8.39 -8.03 -4.57
C ASP A 153 -9.04 -7.47 -3.29
N ILE A 154 -8.94 -6.15 -3.10
CA ILE A 154 -9.46 -5.41 -1.94
C ILE A 154 -10.60 -4.49 -2.37
N THR A 155 -11.67 -4.44 -1.57
CA THR A 155 -12.71 -3.40 -1.66
C THR A 155 -12.60 -2.42 -0.50
N ILE A 156 -12.76 -1.12 -0.78
CA ILE A 156 -12.65 -0.04 0.21
C ILE A 156 -14.00 0.69 0.36
N ASN A 157 -14.37 1.03 1.59
CA ASN A 157 -15.47 1.96 1.87
C ASN A 157 -14.98 3.41 1.80
N ILE A 158 -14.98 3.99 0.59
CA ILE A 158 -14.46 5.34 0.32
C ILE A 158 -15.14 6.43 1.16
N PRO A 159 -16.48 6.49 1.29
CA PRO A 159 -17.14 7.46 2.16
C PRO A 159 -16.64 7.44 3.61
N PHE A 160 -16.51 6.25 4.20
CA PHE A 160 -15.99 6.10 5.55
C PHE A 160 -14.52 6.54 5.64
N LEU A 161 -13.71 6.14 4.66
CA LEU A 161 -12.30 6.51 4.57
C LEU A 161 -12.11 8.03 4.53
N ILE A 162 -12.87 8.75 3.70
CA ILE A 162 -12.76 10.21 3.59
C ILE A 162 -13.15 10.90 4.90
N HIS A 163 -14.23 10.49 5.55
CA HIS A 163 -14.61 11.03 6.86
C HIS A 163 -13.55 10.74 7.93
N TYR A 164 -12.92 9.55 7.90
CA TYR A 164 -11.82 9.22 8.79
C TYR A 164 -10.63 10.16 8.60
N LEU A 165 -10.21 10.36 7.33
CA LEU A 165 -9.08 11.21 6.96
C LEU A 165 -9.32 12.69 7.27
N ASN A 166 -10.54 13.20 7.03
CA ASN A 166 -10.93 14.56 7.40
C ASN A 166 -10.73 14.81 8.91
N ASN A 167 -11.16 13.88 9.76
CA ASN A 167 -10.97 13.98 11.21
C ASN A 167 -9.49 13.96 11.64
N LYS A 168 -8.59 13.37 10.84
CA LYS A 168 -7.15 13.36 11.14
C LYS A 168 -6.48 14.69 10.86
N ILE A 169 -6.79 15.32 9.73
CA ILE A 169 -6.29 16.67 9.40
C ILE A 169 -6.66 17.62 10.53
N ILE A 170 -7.91 17.60 10.99
CA ILE A 170 -8.39 18.45 12.09
C ILE A 170 -7.58 18.24 13.38
N LYS A 171 -7.08 17.02 13.62
CA LYS A 171 -6.29 16.67 14.80
C LYS A 171 -4.79 16.89 14.64
N ASN A 172 -4.33 17.45 13.51
CA ASN A 172 -2.94 17.78 13.18
C ASN A 172 -1.92 16.66 13.50
N LYS A 173 -2.30 15.40 13.29
CA LYS A 173 -1.40 14.25 13.44
C LYS A 173 -0.58 14.11 12.16
N THR A 174 0.60 14.72 12.13
CA THR A 174 1.61 14.52 11.08
C THR A 174 2.59 13.44 11.55
N ASN A 175 3.08 12.59 10.64
CA ASN A 175 4.08 11.52 10.88
C ASN A 175 3.60 10.22 11.56
N VAL A 176 2.32 9.85 11.38
CA VAL A 176 1.82 8.56 11.85
C VAL A 176 1.46 7.68 10.67
N LEU A 177 1.98 6.45 10.67
CA LEU A 177 1.52 5.40 9.76
C LEU A 177 0.46 4.56 10.48
N GLU A 178 -0.71 4.40 9.89
CA GLU A 178 -1.84 3.73 10.54
C GLU A 178 -2.24 2.45 9.83
N CYS A 179 -2.00 1.30 10.46
CA CYS A 179 -2.43 0.01 9.93
C CYS A 179 -2.31 -1.09 11.00
N PHE A 180 -2.81 -2.27 10.71
CA PHE A 180 -2.61 -3.47 11.52
C PHE A 180 -1.14 -3.92 11.45
N THR A 181 -0.46 -3.95 12.58
CA THR A 181 0.96 -4.28 12.67
C THR A 181 1.18 -5.68 13.21
N VAL A 182 2.04 -6.44 12.54
CA VAL A 182 2.52 -7.75 12.96
C VAL A 182 3.83 -7.57 13.73
N PHE A 183 3.93 -8.23 14.88
CA PHE A 183 5.10 -8.18 15.74
C PHE A 183 5.72 -9.57 15.89
N GLY A 184 7.05 -9.64 15.96
CA GLY A 184 7.78 -10.87 16.29
C GLY A 184 7.68 -11.97 15.22
N SER A 185 7.22 -11.65 14.02
CA SER A 185 7.15 -12.61 12.91
C SER A 185 8.55 -13.08 12.53
N ARG A 186 8.67 -14.39 12.29
CA ARG A 186 9.95 -15.03 11.94
C ARG A 186 10.01 -15.27 10.43
N PRO A 187 11.17 -15.06 9.78
CA PRO A 187 11.35 -15.45 8.39
C PRO A 187 11.14 -16.95 8.22
N TYR A 188 10.38 -17.33 7.19
CA TYR A 188 10.20 -18.75 6.86
C TYR A 188 11.51 -19.29 6.28
N ARG A 189 12.09 -20.29 6.95
CA ARG A 189 13.37 -20.91 6.53
C ARG A 189 13.19 -22.21 5.75
N GLU A 190 11.95 -22.64 5.55
CA GLU A 190 11.61 -23.82 4.73
C GLU A 190 11.62 -23.44 3.23
N PRO A 191 12.50 -24.03 2.39
CA PRO A 191 12.58 -23.73 0.96
C PRO A 191 11.27 -23.88 0.18
N ARG A 192 10.38 -24.78 0.61
CA ARG A 192 9.08 -24.97 -0.04
C ARG A 192 8.04 -23.92 0.34
N SER A 193 8.29 -23.09 1.34
CA SER A 193 7.37 -22.03 1.73
C SER A 193 7.27 -20.97 0.63
N LYS A 194 6.04 -20.53 0.32
CA LYS A 194 5.81 -19.34 -0.52
C LYS A 194 6.65 -18.14 -0.04
N TRP A 195 6.83 -18.02 1.27
CA TRP A 195 7.54 -16.93 1.93
C TRP A 195 8.99 -17.28 2.33
N TYR A 196 9.58 -18.30 1.70
CA TYR A 196 10.95 -18.71 1.97
C TYR A 196 11.94 -17.54 1.87
N THR A 197 12.64 -17.30 2.98
CA THR A 197 13.63 -16.24 3.14
C THR A 197 14.90 -16.90 3.67
N PRO A 198 15.93 -17.14 2.83
CA PRO A 198 17.19 -17.73 3.27
C PRO A 198 17.99 -16.76 4.16
N LEU A 199 18.99 -17.29 4.88
CA LEU A 199 19.87 -16.47 5.73
C LEU A 199 20.71 -15.47 4.92
N SER A 200 21.00 -15.78 3.65
CA SER A 200 21.66 -14.87 2.71
C SER A 200 20.85 -13.59 2.48
N ASP A 201 19.52 -13.72 2.39
CA ASP A 201 18.63 -12.60 2.10
C ASP A 201 18.28 -11.83 3.38
N TYR A 202 18.15 -12.55 4.50
CA TYR A 202 17.86 -11.95 5.80
C TYR A 202 18.42 -12.80 6.94
N ARG A 203 19.51 -12.34 7.56
CA ARG A 203 20.24 -13.12 8.59
C ARG A 203 19.60 -13.12 9.98
N PHE A 204 18.67 -12.20 10.25
CA PHE A 204 18.12 -12.01 11.59
C PHE A 204 16.98 -13.00 11.90
N PRO A 205 16.76 -13.34 13.17
CA PRO A 205 15.76 -14.33 13.60
C PRO A 205 14.31 -13.86 13.46
N THR A 206 14.08 -12.54 13.47
CA THR A 206 12.76 -11.90 13.47
C THR A 206 12.76 -10.73 12.51
N PHE A 207 11.66 -10.54 11.79
CA PHE A 207 11.41 -9.30 11.05
C PHE A 207 11.16 -8.13 12.02
N PRO A 208 11.47 -6.89 11.62
CA PRO A 208 10.96 -5.71 12.33
C PRO A 208 9.43 -5.74 12.33
N PRO A 209 8.77 -4.96 13.21
CA PRO A 209 7.33 -4.78 13.11
C PRO A 209 6.94 -4.27 11.73
N PHE A 210 6.04 -4.96 11.04
CA PHE A 210 5.60 -4.59 9.69
C PHE A 210 4.09 -4.77 9.55
N LEU A 211 3.52 -4.27 8.47
CA LEU A 211 2.10 -4.34 8.16
C LEU A 211 1.90 -5.52 7.21
N GLN A 212 1.09 -6.50 7.60
CA GLN A 212 0.87 -7.69 6.78
C GLN A 212 -0.47 -7.62 6.07
N ASP A 213 -0.45 -7.84 4.74
CA ASP A 213 -1.60 -8.21 3.90
C ASP A 213 -2.83 -7.28 4.02
N ARG A 214 -2.67 -5.99 4.36
CA ARG A 214 -3.81 -5.07 4.61
C ARG A 214 -3.47 -3.68 4.09
N PRO A 215 -4.42 -2.90 3.53
CA PRO A 215 -4.15 -1.57 3.01
C PRO A 215 -3.50 -0.68 4.08
N PRO A 216 -2.21 -0.34 3.93
CA PRO A 216 -1.61 0.63 4.84
C PRO A 216 -2.21 2.00 4.54
N LEU A 217 -2.82 2.63 5.55
CA LEU A 217 -3.17 4.04 5.46
C LEU A 217 -1.89 4.84 5.73
N CYS A 218 -1.34 5.44 4.67
CA CYS A 218 -0.18 6.34 4.79
C CYS A 218 -0.63 7.78 4.49
N GLN A 219 -0.20 8.73 5.32
CA GLN A 219 -0.30 10.14 4.97
C GLN A 219 0.81 10.48 3.97
N SER A 220 0.50 11.29 2.94
CA SER A 220 1.44 11.63 1.87
C SER A 220 2.71 12.32 2.37
N VAL A 221 2.65 12.97 3.54
CA VAL A 221 3.82 13.56 4.22
C VAL A 221 4.94 12.52 4.44
N LEU A 222 4.62 11.22 4.43
CA LEU A 222 5.60 10.15 4.50
C LEU A 222 6.16 9.71 3.14
N SER A 223 5.52 10.02 2.00
CA SER A 223 6.02 9.58 0.68
C SER A 223 7.33 10.24 0.28
N ASP A 224 7.53 11.52 0.62
CA ASP A 224 8.79 12.23 0.34
C ASP A 224 9.94 11.67 1.19
N GLU A 225 9.68 11.44 2.48
CA GLU A 225 10.71 10.92 3.39
C GLU A 225 11.02 9.44 3.12
N CYS A 226 10.00 8.64 2.77
CA CYS A 226 10.18 7.26 2.29
C CYS A 226 10.95 7.23 0.97
N THR A 227 10.67 8.15 0.04
CA THR A 227 11.40 8.23 -1.25
C THR A 227 12.83 8.71 -1.05
N LYS A 228 13.14 9.58 -0.09
CA LYS A 228 14.53 9.99 0.17
C LYS A 228 15.37 8.89 0.83
N ARG A 229 14.76 8.00 1.62
CA ARG A 229 15.49 7.07 2.49
C ARG A 229 15.28 5.59 2.16
N HIS A 230 14.44 5.21 1.18
CA HIS A 230 14.36 3.81 0.71
C HIS A 230 15.71 3.29 0.19
N VAL A 231 16.58 4.16 -0.33
CA VAL A 231 17.97 3.83 -0.71
C VAL A 231 18.81 3.34 0.48
N LEU A 232 18.44 3.67 1.72
CA LEU A 232 19.17 3.25 2.93
C LEU A 232 18.78 1.84 3.42
N CYS A 233 17.81 1.18 2.78
CA CYS A 233 17.28 -0.12 3.22
C CYS A 233 17.94 -1.30 2.50
N LEU A 234 18.17 -2.40 3.23
CA LEU A 234 18.50 -3.70 2.62
C LEU A 234 17.30 -4.19 1.81
N PHE A 235 17.49 -4.41 0.52
CA PHE A 235 16.43 -4.97 -0.31
C PHE A 235 15.94 -6.31 0.24
N LEU A 236 14.62 -6.42 0.35
CA LEU A 236 13.93 -7.65 0.69
C LEU A 236 12.72 -7.77 -0.22
N TRP A 237 12.60 -8.92 -0.88
CA TRP A 237 11.53 -9.20 -1.84
C TRP A 237 10.13 -9.26 -1.19
N LEU A 238 10.07 -9.36 0.14
CA LEU A 238 8.85 -9.21 0.94
C LEU A 238 8.51 -7.73 1.08
N GLU A 239 7.70 -7.24 0.14
CA GLU A 239 7.28 -5.83 0.02
C GLU A 239 6.75 -5.24 1.32
N ASP A 240 5.87 -5.96 2.02
CA ASP A 240 5.31 -5.56 3.31
C ASP A 240 6.41 -5.36 4.38
N VAL A 241 7.33 -6.31 4.50
CA VAL A 241 8.43 -6.25 5.48
C VAL A 241 9.41 -5.14 5.15
N TYR A 242 9.79 -5.02 3.87
CA TYR A 242 10.69 -3.98 3.39
C TYR A 242 10.08 -2.59 3.56
N GLY A 243 8.88 -2.43 3.04
CA GLY A 243 8.21 -1.16 2.84
C GLY A 243 7.59 -0.58 4.10
N SER A 244 7.12 -1.43 5.00
CA SER A 244 6.39 -1.02 6.20
C SER A 244 7.03 -1.47 7.50
N GLY A 245 8.11 -2.27 7.41
CA GLY A 245 8.99 -2.58 8.53
C GLY A 245 10.26 -1.77 8.51
N PHE A 246 11.14 -2.00 7.52
CA PHE A 246 12.45 -1.33 7.47
C PHE A 246 12.32 0.18 7.32
N ILE A 247 11.53 0.66 6.35
CA ILE A 247 11.43 2.10 6.08
C ILE A 247 10.92 2.86 7.31
N PRO A 248 9.72 2.59 7.89
CA PRO A 248 9.24 3.34 9.05
C PRO A 248 10.20 3.31 10.25
N TRP A 249 10.91 2.20 10.45
CA TRP A 249 11.89 2.07 11.53
C TRP A 249 13.10 2.98 11.33
N ILE A 250 13.73 2.99 10.15
CA ILE A 250 14.85 3.91 9.83
C ILE A 250 14.38 5.37 9.94
N LEU A 251 13.12 5.63 9.59
CA LEU A 251 12.52 6.96 9.64
C LEU A 251 12.09 7.42 11.02
N ASN A 252 12.14 6.55 12.03
CA ASN A 252 11.55 6.77 13.35
C ASN A 252 10.06 7.20 13.25
N ILE A 253 9.34 6.64 12.27
CA ILE A 253 7.90 6.88 12.08
C ILE A 253 7.13 6.04 13.09
N GLN A 254 6.21 6.68 13.80
CA GLN A 254 5.33 5.98 14.72
C GLN A 254 4.27 5.19 13.93
N ILE A 255 4.27 3.87 14.12
CA ILE A 255 3.20 2.99 13.64
C ILE A 255 2.11 2.93 14.71
N VAL A 256 0.87 3.28 14.34
CA VAL A 256 -0.30 3.23 15.22
C VAL A 256 -1.32 2.25 14.64
N GLN A 257 -1.88 1.40 15.50
CA GLN A 257 -2.97 0.52 15.10
C GLN A 257 -4.32 1.23 15.32
N PRO A 258 -5.06 1.56 14.25
CA PRO A 258 -6.40 2.14 14.39
C PRO A 258 -7.42 1.12 14.91
N ASN A 259 -8.25 1.53 15.87
CA ASN A 259 -9.28 0.70 16.51
C ASN A 259 -10.32 0.14 15.51
N CYS A 260 -10.62 0.88 14.43
CA CYS A 260 -11.60 0.47 13.41
C CYS A 260 -11.08 -0.51 12.36
N TYR A 261 -9.82 -0.95 12.40
CA TYR A 261 -9.37 -2.09 11.59
C TYR A 261 -9.86 -3.39 12.26
N LEU A 262 -11.15 -3.68 12.08
CA LEU A 262 -11.81 -4.84 12.68
C LEU A 262 -11.14 -6.15 12.23
N LYS A 263 -11.02 -7.09 13.18
CA LYS A 263 -10.33 -8.37 13.01
C LYS A 263 -11.12 -9.40 12.19
N ASP A 264 -12.40 -9.14 11.87
CA ASP A 264 -13.29 -10.18 11.36
C ASP A 264 -14.35 -9.63 10.37
N VAL A 265 -13.99 -9.61 9.09
CA VAL A 265 -14.80 -9.09 7.97
C VAL A 265 -16.19 -9.74 7.92
N GLN A 266 -16.26 -11.05 8.17
CA GLN A 266 -17.46 -11.85 7.97
C GLN A 266 -18.51 -11.57 9.06
N ARG A 267 -18.05 -11.33 10.30
CA ARG A 267 -18.91 -10.93 11.42
C ARG A 267 -19.39 -9.48 11.28
N SER A 268 -18.51 -8.57 10.87
CA SER A 268 -18.85 -7.14 10.70
C SER A 268 -19.82 -6.87 9.55
N PHE A 269 -19.80 -7.67 8.48
CA PHE A 269 -20.78 -7.58 7.39
C PHE A 269 -22.21 -7.88 7.84
N ASN A 270 -22.38 -8.86 8.74
CA ASN A 270 -23.70 -9.28 9.23
C ASN A 270 -24.28 -8.34 10.31
N GLU A 271 -23.43 -7.64 11.07
CA GLU A 271 -23.87 -6.81 12.21
C GLU A 271 -24.05 -5.32 11.84
N ASN A 272 -23.08 -4.69 11.16
CA ASN A 272 -23.19 -3.30 10.70
C ASN A 272 -22.09 -2.98 9.64
N PRO A 273 -22.44 -2.88 8.34
CA PRO A 273 -21.44 -2.69 7.28
C PRO A 273 -20.73 -1.33 7.33
N CYS A 274 -21.21 -0.39 8.15
CA CYS A 274 -20.63 0.94 8.27
C CYS A 274 -19.23 1.00 8.92
N HIS A 275 -18.79 -0.06 9.60
CA HIS A 275 -17.44 -0.14 10.19
C HIS A 275 -16.45 -0.93 9.33
N LEU A 276 -16.87 -1.41 8.16
CA LEU A 276 -15.98 -2.09 7.23
C LEU A 276 -15.12 -1.06 6.51
N PHE A 277 -13.87 -0.88 6.97
CA PHE A 277 -12.88 -0.03 6.30
C PHE A 277 -12.49 -0.60 4.93
N TYR A 278 -12.23 -1.91 4.90
CA TYR A 278 -11.88 -2.67 3.70
C TYR A 278 -12.23 -4.15 3.86
N ILE A 279 -12.25 -4.87 2.74
CA ILE A 279 -12.44 -6.32 2.70
C ILE A 279 -11.36 -6.94 1.83
N ASN A 280 -10.65 -7.92 2.39
CA ASN A 280 -9.66 -8.71 1.67
C ASN A 280 -10.28 -9.91 0.96
N ASN A 281 -9.56 -10.41 -0.04
CA ASN A 281 -9.69 -11.75 -0.57
C ASN A 281 -10.97 -11.95 -1.40
N LEU A 282 -11.26 -10.98 -2.25
CA LEU A 282 -12.34 -11.03 -3.20
C LEU A 282 -11.93 -11.83 -4.43
N LYS A 283 -11.77 -13.15 -4.28
CA LYS A 283 -11.53 -14.05 -5.43
C LYS A 283 -12.74 -14.15 -6.38
N ASN A 284 -13.86 -13.51 -6.03
CA ASN A 284 -15.12 -13.59 -6.77
C ASN A 284 -15.65 -12.18 -7.07
N ALA A 285 -15.75 -11.85 -8.36
CA ALA A 285 -16.25 -10.57 -8.85
C ALA A 285 -17.69 -10.29 -8.40
N SER A 286 -18.55 -11.32 -8.37
CA SER A 286 -19.95 -11.20 -7.93
C SER A 286 -20.04 -10.82 -6.46
N TYR A 287 -19.17 -11.38 -5.60
CA TYR A 287 -19.15 -11.06 -4.18
C TYR A 287 -18.68 -9.61 -3.94
N SER A 288 -17.67 -9.16 -4.68
CA SER A 288 -17.24 -7.74 -4.66
C SER A 288 -18.36 -6.79 -5.06
N HIS A 289 -19.11 -7.13 -6.11
CA HIS A 289 -20.21 -6.32 -6.59
C HIS A 289 -21.37 -6.25 -5.59
N ILE A 290 -21.78 -7.40 -5.03
CA ILE A 290 -22.81 -7.47 -3.99
C ILE A 290 -22.40 -6.62 -2.78
N MET A 291 -21.15 -6.79 -2.34
CA MET A 291 -20.60 -6.04 -1.23
C MET A 291 -20.61 -4.53 -1.48
N TRP A 292 -20.13 -4.11 -2.65
CA TRP A 292 -20.17 -2.71 -3.05
C TRP A 292 -21.60 -2.17 -3.05
N LYS A 293 -22.56 -2.94 -3.60
CA LYS A 293 -23.98 -2.57 -3.58
C LYS A 293 -24.52 -2.45 -2.16
N THR A 294 -24.11 -3.32 -1.24
CA THR A 294 -24.48 -3.21 0.18
C THR A 294 -23.93 -1.93 0.82
N ILE A 295 -22.65 -1.61 0.60
CA ILE A 295 -22.01 -0.39 1.10
C ILE A 295 -22.68 0.86 0.49
N GLU A 296 -22.87 0.87 -0.83
CA GLU A 296 -23.51 1.95 -1.57
C GLU A 296 -24.93 2.22 -1.04
N THR A 297 -25.72 1.16 -0.88
CA THR A 297 -27.09 1.23 -0.36
C THR A 297 -27.07 1.76 1.07
N HIS A 298 -26.23 1.20 1.94
CA HIS A 298 -26.15 1.62 3.33
C HIS A 298 -25.75 3.10 3.48
N ASN A 299 -24.75 3.54 2.72
CA ASN A 299 -24.30 4.94 2.74
C ASN A 299 -25.41 5.89 2.25
N LYS A 300 -26.17 5.53 1.21
CA LYS A 300 -27.33 6.31 0.76
C LYS A 300 -28.41 6.49 1.84
N PHE A 301 -28.57 5.51 2.74
CA PHE A 301 -29.62 5.52 3.77
C PHE A 301 -29.18 6.04 5.16
N LYS A 302 -27.88 6.11 5.48
CA LYS A 302 -27.40 6.41 6.86
C LYS A 302 -26.28 7.46 7.01
N LEU A 303 -25.92 8.19 5.96
CA LEU A 303 -24.87 9.23 6.05
C LEU A 303 -25.16 10.37 7.06
N ASN A 304 -26.40 10.49 7.56
CA ASN A 304 -26.75 11.45 8.60
C ASN A 304 -26.83 10.82 10.01
N HIS A 305 -25.72 10.29 10.58
CA HIS A 305 -25.33 10.48 12.01
C HIS A 305 -24.58 9.35 12.76
N HIS A 306 -24.33 8.14 12.24
CA HIS A 306 -23.93 7.03 13.15
C HIS A 306 -22.69 6.19 12.84
N CYS A 307 -21.89 6.49 11.81
CA CYS A 307 -20.70 5.68 11.51
C CYS A 307 -19.44 6.37 12.04
N LYS A 308 -19.09 6.13 13.32
CA LYS A 308 -17.89 6.68 13.98
C LYS A 308 -16.89 5.56 14.30
N CYS A 309 -15.62 5.77 13.97
CA CYS A 309 -14.51 4.97 14.50
C CYS A 309 -14.31 5.37 15.98
N TRP A 310 -14.70 4.50 16.91
CA TRP A 310 -14.40 4.63 18.34
C TRP A 310 -13.05 3.97 18.66
#